data_AF-A0A1N7S8D2-F1
#
_entry.id   AF-A0A1N7S8D2-F1
#
_cell.length_a   1.000
_cell.length_b   1.000
_cell.length_c   1.000
_cell.angle_alpha   90.00
_cell.angle_beta   90.00
_cell.angle_gamma   90.00
#
_symmetry.space_group_name_H-M   'P 1'
#
loop_
_entity.id
_entity.type
_entity.pdbx_description
1 polymer ?
#
loop_
_entity_poly.entity_id
_entity_poly.type
_entity_poly.pdbx_seq_one_letter_code
_entity_poly.pdbx_strand_id
1 'polypeptide(L)'
;MSSASSMEGKNGDAPDGEMPGSNLKSDIARCEMCISLAARTGVRIPEFMLRAVKTARAELEAAKVSPGTEAAFYNAMAYIVAHAPYPNAKVADDLRHCADVVSHAGLTGKPISRPDIEALSVARQAQKDFTWSATVEVPFYDAMSRITHAVAPVVGETVGAQARRGARRATRNYSISAAALTLFVLVLSCLLFAIRQISDDIQDGIQKNDPIALMMHNQLQAYAAALTKANEHPSGDVLAQMQNSPEADTIKDTLQKFATNNRQLYSDIERTKTISGFFFWVPNSIGKRIFELFGKPWGVNWGMVPSQYAKDCDRAEIADVPDEGFTFFNGVKYGFRLIWPDPPPAADWECTTDSIRHALEIDLPLFDIGIAPDKKNRMIPDDTVKQGFQKIAIYQQIRATANYARDNILTFVGMTTGFILPILYAWLGATAAILRKLRDDTAACLFHPEYSKVANRSHVTTAVIVGISIGLFSELVYGGKELSPLAIAFVAGYASDRFFQFVDRLVQALFPSDISQRLHPAEQQREDPAQPGGAPRPAQS
;
A
#
# COMPACT_ATOMS: atom_id res chain seq x y z
N MET A 1 -24.49 -48.68 61.44
CA MET A 1 -25.74 -47.96 61.74
C MET A 1 -25.59 -46.54 61.25
N SER A 2 -26.50 -46.13 60.35
CA SER A 2 -26.94 -44.78 59.94
C SER A 2 -25.97 -43.58 60.06
N SER A 3 -25.77 -42.73 59.05
CA SER A 3 -26.77 -42.19 58.12
C SER A 3 -26.15 -41.79 56.77
N ALA A 4 -26.89 -42.10 55.72
CA ALA A 4 -26.74 -41.54 54.39
C ALA A 4 -27.31 -40.11 54.36
N SER A 5 -26.60 -39.18 53.71
CA SER A 5 -27.17 -37.92 53.23
C SER A 5 -26.99 -37.87 51.72
N SER A 6 -28.11 -38.08 51.03
CA SER A 6 -28.29 -37.87 49.61
C SER A 6 -28.10 -36.39 49.28
N MET A 7 -27.30 -36.06 48.27
CA MET A 7 -27.38 -34.77 47.58
C MET A 7 -27.60 -35.00 46.10
N GLU A 8 -28.74 -34.49 45.69
CA GLU A 8 -29.41 -34.53 44.40
C GLU A 8 -28.68 -33.65 43.37
N GLY A 9 -28.65 -34.12 42.13
CA GLY A 9 -27.89 -33.53 41.04
C GLY A 9 -28.39 -32.15 40.60
N LYS A 10 -27.43 -31.24 40.41
CA LYS A 10 -27.57 -30.08 39.53
C LYS A 10 -26.71 -30.34 38.29
N ASN A 11 -27.37 -30.61 37.16
CA ASN A 11 -26.77 -30.51 35.83
C ASN A 11 -26.36 -29.05 35.62
N GLY A 12 -25.09 -28.75 35.86
CA GLY A 12 -24.46 -27.50 35.47
C GLY A 12 -23.83 -27.68 34.09
N ASP A 13 -24.14 -26.75 33.20
CA ASP A 13 -23.52 -26.65 31.88
C ASP A 13 -22.00 -26.79 31.98
N ALA A 14 -21.45 -27.72 31.22
CA ALA A 14 -20.02 -27.98 31.18
C ALA A 14 -19.30 -26.70 30.70
N PRO A 15 -18.36 -26.14 31.48
CA PRO A 15 -17.54 -25.05 30.98
C PRO A 15 -16.78 -25.56 29.76
N ASP A 16 -16.83 -24.80 28.66
CA ASP A 16 -16.11 -25.08 27.43
C ASP A 16 -14.70 -25.57 27.75
N GLY A 17 -14.42 -26.83 27.37
CA GLY A 17 -13.23 -27.55 27.80
C GLY A 17 -11.96 -26.79 27.47
N GLU A 18 -11.35 -26.19 28.50
CA GLU A 18 -9.95 -25.79 28.46
C GLU A 18 -9.13 -27.01 28.05
N MET A 19 -8.63 -27.00 26.82
CA MET A 19 -7.78 -28.06 26.28
C MET A 19 -6.63 -28.31 27.29
N PRO A 20 -6.44 -29.54 27.78
CA PRO A 20 -5.50 -29.91 28.86
C PRO A 20 -4.02 -29.76 28.48
N GLY A 21 -3.60 -28.55 28.09
CA GLY A 21 -2.25 -28.23 27.63
C GLY A 21 -1.97 -26.73 27.40
N SER A 22 -2.99 -25.86 27.43
CA SER A 22 -2.76 -24.40 27.36
C SER A 22 -1.95 -23.90 28.57
N ASN A 23 -2.27 -24.39 29.76
CA ASN A 23 -1.62 -24.00 31.02
C ASN A 23 -0.17 -24.49 31.07
N LEU A 24 0.08 -25.75 30.66
CA LEU A 24 1.41 -26.36 30.65
C LEU A 24 2.43 -25.56 29.81
N LYS A 25 2.00 -25.02 28.65
CA LYS A 25 2.88 -24.18 27.81
C LYS A 25 3.32 -22.90 28.54
N SER A 26 2.38 -22.24 29.21
CA SER A 26 2.65 -21.01 29.95
C SER A 26 3.52 -21.28 31.19
N ASP A 27 3.29 -22.40 31.87
CA ASP A 27 4.03 -22.82 33.05
C ASP A 27 5.45 -23.26 32.72
N ILE A 28 5.66 -23.98 31.61
CA ILE A 28 7.02 -24.32 31.14
C ILE A 28 7.80 -23.04 30.88
N ALA A 29 7.22 -22.05 30.18
CA ALA A 29 7.88 -20.77 29.92
C ALA A 29 8.23 -20.03 31.23
N ARG A 30 7.34 -20.06 32.22
CA ARG A 30 7.58 -19.50 33.56
C ARG A 30 8.71 -20.22 34.29
N CYS A 31 8.74 -21.55 34.24
CA CYS A 31 9.75 -22.37 34.90
C CYS A 31 11.14 -22.17 34.26
N GLU A 32 11.21 -22.08 32.92
CA GLU A 32 12.45 -21.71 32.21
C GLU A 32 12.96 -20.32 32.57
N MET A 33 12.06 -19.36 32.78
CA MET A 33 12.42 -18.03 33.28
C MET A 33 13.05 -18.13 34.68
N CYS A 34 12.46 -18.89 35.60
CA CYS A 34 13.01 -19.14 36.94
C CYS A 34 14.38 -19.85 36.88
N ILE A 35 14.55 -20.83 35.99
CA ILE A 35 15.84 -21.50 35.75
C ILE A 35 16.89 -20.50 35.25
N SER A 36 16.53 -19.65 34.29
CA SER A 36 17.46 -18.64 33.76
C SER A 36 17.86 -17.62 34.83
N LEU A 37 16.94 -17.28 35.72
CA LEU A 37 17.19 -16.38 36.84
C LEU A 37 18.12 -17.04 37.86
N ALA A 38 17.84 -18.27 38.28
CA ALA A 38 18.68 -19.05 39.17
C ALA A 38 20.11 -19.21 38.60
N ALA A 39 20.25 -19.49 37.31
CA ALA A 39 21.54 -19.57 36.65
C ALA A 39 22.31 -18.24 36.68
N ARG A 40 21.62 -17.10 36.49
CA ARG A 40 22.24 -15.76 36.56
C ARG A 40 22.64 -15.34 37.96
N THR A 41 21.88 -15.77 38.97
CA THR A 41 22.19 -15.47 40.37
C THR A 41 23.19 -16.45 40.98
N GLY A 42 23.45 -17.59 40.32
CA GLY A 42 24.38 -18.61 40.80
C GLY A 42 23.73 -19.67 41.70
N VAL A 43 22.40 -19.73 41.77
CA VAL A 43 21.67 -20.82 42.43
C VAL A 43 21.80 -22.09 41.59
N ARG A 44 22.32 -23.15 42.18
CA ARG A 44 22.41 -24.46 41.54
C ARG A 44 21.07 -25.18 41.65
N ILE A 45 20.37 -25.29 40.53
CA ILE A 45 19.20 -26.17 40.40
C ILE A 45 19.71 -27.60 40.11
N PRO A 46 19.22 -28.63 40.80
CA PRO A 46 19.59 -30.01 40.51
C PRO A 46 19.29 -30.40 39.05
N GLU A 47 20.23 -31.11 38.41
CA GLU A 47 20.15 -31.47 36.99
C GLU A 47 18.88 -32.26 36.63
N PHE A 48 18.37 -33.08 37.54
CA PHE A 48 17.15 -33.87 37.29
C PHE A 48 15.89 -32.99 37.20
N MET A 49 15.84 -31.85 37.92
CA MET A 49 14.75 -30.88 37.79
C MET A 49 14.84 -30.14 36.46
N LEU A 50 16.05 -29.76 36.02
CA LEU A 50 16.28 -29.16 34.70
C LEU A 50 15.88 -30.11 33.58
N ARG A 51 16.19 -31.41 33.74
CA ARG A 51 15.81 -32.45 32.78
C ARG A 51 14.29 -32.59 32.68
N ALA A 52 13.56 -32.59 33.80
CA ALA A 52 12.10 -32.66 33.79
C ALA A 52 11.46 -31.52 32.98
N VAL A 53 11.95 -30.28 33.13
CA VAL A 53 11.46 -29.12 32.36
C VAL A 53 11.79 -29.24 30.87
N LYS A 54 13.01 -29.66 30.52
CA LYS A 54 13.43 -29.89 29.12
C LYS A 54 12.61 -30.99 28.46
N THR A 55 12.36 -32.11 29.15
CA THR A 55 11.55 -33.23 28.64
C THR A 55 10.11 -32.76 28.40
N ALA A 56 9.51 -32.03 29.34
CA ALA A 56 8.15 -31.51 29.17
C ALA A 56 8.03 -30.56 27.98
N ARG A 57 9.03 -29.69 27.73
CA ARG A 57 9.07 -28.83 26.54
C ARG A 57 9.15 -29.63 25.25
N ALA A 58 10.05 -30.63 25.18
CA ALA A 58 10.20 -31.46 24.00
C ALA A 58 8.93 -32.26 23.68
N GLU A 59 8.25 -32.80 24.69
CA GLU A 59 6.98 -33.50 24.51
C GLU A 59 5.83 -32.57 24.12
N LEU A 60 5.80 -31.33 24.64
CA LEU A 60 4.83 -30.31 24.25
C LEU A 60 5.00 -29.89 22.78
N GLU A 61 6.24 -29.67 22.32
CA GLU A 61 6.54 -29.37 20.92
C GLU A 61 6.18 -30.54 19.98
N ALA A 62 6.26 -31.78 20.48
CA ALA A 62 5.83 -32.99 19.76
C ALA A 62 4.32 -33.26 19.84
N ALA A 63 3.56 -32.45 20.59
CA ALA A 63 2.13 -32.68 20.90
C ALA A 63 1.84 -34.07 21.51
N LYS A 64 2.77 -34.60 22.32
CA LYS A 64 2.70 -35.93 22.94
C LYS A 64 3.10 -35.88 24.42
N VAL A 65 2.45 -35.00 25.19
CA VAL A 65 2.70 -34.89 26.63
C VAL A 65 2.13 -36.10 27.36
N SER A 66 3.00 -36.88 28.01
CA SER A 66 2.55 -37.98 28.86
C SER A 66 2.14 -37.49 30.25
N PRO A 67 1.15 -38.12 30.92
CA PRO A 67 0.76 -37.74 32.28
C PRO A 67 1.92 -37.83 33.29
N GLY A 68 2.86 -38.76 33.07
CA GLY A 68 4.07 -38.90 33.89
C GLY A 68 5.04 -37.73 33.72
N THR A 69 5.21 -37.26 32.48
CA THR A 69 6.06 -36.09 32.18
C THR A 69 5.45 -34.81 32.75
N GLU A 70 4.13 -34.65 32.65
CA GLU A 70 3.42 -33.50 33.25
C GLU A 70 3.55 -33.50 34.78
N ALA A 71 3.35 -34.64 35.45
CA ALA A 71 3.54 -34.76 36.89
C ALA A 71 4.99 -34.48 37.32
N ALA A 72 5.97 -35.00 36.57
CA ALA A 72 7.39 -34.73 36.81
C ALA A 72 7.74 -33.25 36.62
N PHE A 73 7.14 -32.60 35.62
CA PHE A 73 7.27 -31.17 35.39
C PHE A 73 6.72 -30.35 36.56
N TYR A 74 5.51 -30.62 37.04
CA TYR A 74 4.93 -29.84 38.14
C TYR A 74 5.68 -30.05 39.46
N ASN A 75 6.24 -31.23 39.71
CA ASN A 75 7.15 -31.46 40.84
C ASN A 75 8.43 -30.61 40.69
N ALA A 76 9.05 -30.64 39.51
CA ALA A 76 10.21 -29.81 39.22
C ALA A 76 9.89 -28.32 39.33
N MET A 77 8.73 -27.88 38.84
CA MET A 77 8.27 -26.50 38.93
C MET A 77 8.06 -26.07 40.38
N ALA A 78 7.38 -26.88 41.21
CA ALA A 78 7.21 -26.58 42.63
C ALA A 78 8.56 -26.42 43.33
N TYR A 79 9.53 -27.29 43.06
CA TYR A 79 10.88 -27.18 43.58
C TYR A 79 11.60 -25.94 43.07
N ILE A 80 11.61 -25.73 41.75
CA ILE A 80 12.28 -24.60 41.10
C ILE A 80 11.67 -23.29 41.56
N VAL A 81 10.36 -23.19 41.76
CA VAL A 81 9.70 -21.97 42.26
C VAL A 81 10.01 -21.75 43.73
N ALA A 82 10.03 -22.81 44.55
CA ALA A 82 10.36 -22.71 45.98
C ALA A 82 11.85 -22.37 46.23
N HIS A 83 12.74 -22.76 45.31
CA HIS A 83 14.19 -22.54 45.41
C HIS A 83 14.70 -21.48 44.45
N ALA A 84 13.85 -20.95 43.57
CA ALA A 84 14.14 -19.76 42.79
C ALA A 84 14.28 -18.63 43.82
N PRO A 85 15.42 -17.93 43.82
CA PRO A 85 15.74 -17.02 44.90
C PRO A 85 14.71 -15.90 44.95
N TYR A 86 14.14 -15.69 46.14
CA TYR A 86 13.57 -14.39 46.50
C TYR A 86 14.71 -13.36 46.39
N PRO A 87 14.50 -12.22 45.72
CA PRO A 87 13.19 -11.66 45.41
C PRO A 87 12.62 -12.08 44.04
N ASN A 88 11.31 -11.86 43.86
CA ASN A 88 10.61 -12.17 42.61
C ASN A 88 11.30 -11.51 41.39
N ALA A 89 11.04 -12.05 40.19
CA ALA A 89 11.67 -11.55 38.96
C ALA A 89 11.47 -10.03 38.74
N LYS A 90 10.34 -9.48 39.17
CA LYS A 90 10.03 -8.06 39.08
C LYS A 90 10.97 -7.22 39.93
N VAL A 91 11.23 -7.59 41.18
CA VAL A 91 12.18 -6.90 42.07
C VAL A 91 13.59 -6.94 41.49
N ALA A 92 13.98 -8.08 40.89
CA ALA A 92 15.27 -8.19 40.22
C ALA A 92 15.41 -7.22 39.04
N ASP A 93 14.33 -6.98 38.30
CA ASP A 93 14.29 -5.99 37.22
C ASP A 93 14.24 -4.56 37.78
N ASP A 94 13.46 -4.30 38.83
CA ASP A 94 13.39 -3.01 39.52
C ASP A 94 14.76 -2.58 40.09
N LEU A 95 15.54 -3.52 40.64
CA LEU A 95 16.93 -3.27 41.07
C LEU A 95 17.83 -2.84 39.92
N ARG A 96 17.69 -3.47 38.74
CA ARG A 96 18.47 -3.10 37.55
C ARG A 96 18.04 -1.73 37.05
N HIS A 97 16.74 -1.48 36.96
CA HIS A 97 16.19 -0.19 36.57
C HIS A 97 16.67 0.92 37.51
N CYS A 98 16.62 0.71 38.83
CA CYS A 98 17.11 1.66 39.82
C CYS A 98 18.62 1.92 39.65
N ALA A 99 19.42 0.88 39.42
CA ALA A 99 20.86 1.03 39.15
C ALA A 99 21.15 1.83 37.86
N ASP A 100 20.37 1.61 36.80
CA ASP A 100 20.47 2.38 35.57
C ASP A 100 20.12 3.87 35.80
N VAL A 101 19.07 4.16 36.59
CA VAL A 101 18.69 5.53 36.98
C VAL A 101 19.80 6.21 37.78
N VAL A 102 20.39 5.54 38.76
CA VAL A 102 21.51 6.08 39.55
C VAL A 102 22.71 6.39 38.67
N SER A 103 23.05 5.49 37.75
CA SER A 103 24.13 5.71 36.77
C SER A 103 23.88 6.96 35.91
N HIS A 104 22.65 7.13 35.42
CA HIS A 104 22.25 8.30 34.66
C HIS A 104 22.25 9.60 35.48
N ALA A 105 21.82 9.56 36.74
CA ALA A 105 21.91 10.71 37.64
C ALA A 105 23.36 11.17 37.81
N GLY A 106 24.30 10.23 37.97
CA GLY A 106 25.73 10.52 38.02
C GLY A 106 26.23 11.18 36.73
N LEU A 107 25.82 10.68 35.56
CA LEU A 107 26.19 11.27 34.26
C LEU A 107 25.59 12.65 34.02
N THR A 108 24.40 12.93 34.57
CA THR A 108 23.69 14.21 34.41
C THR A 108 23.97 15.20 35.54
N GLY A 109 24.78 14.81 36.53
CA GLY A 109 25.09 15.66 37.70
C GLY A 109 23.92 15.87 38.65
N LYS A 110 22.88 15.03 38.61
CA LYS A 110 21.75 15.12 39.53
C LYS A 110 22.14 14.53 40.89
N PRO A 111 22.02 15.29 41.99
CA PRO A 111 22.40 14.79 43.31
C PRO A 111 21.41 13.71 43.78
N ILE A 112 21.95 12.56 44.20
CA ILE A 112 21.20 11.50 44.88
C ILE A 112 21.66 11.42 46.33
N SER A 113 20.71 11.27 47.24
CA SER A 113 20.99 11.13 48.67
C SER A 113 21.82 9.87 48.94
N ARG A 114 22.90 10.01 49.72
CA ARG A 114 23.76 8.89 50.15
C ARG A 114 22.98 7.71 50.78
N PRO A 115 22.02 7.90 51.71
CA PRO A 115 21.23 6.79 52.25
C PRO A 115 20.44 6.02 51.19
N ASP A 116 20.00 6.67 50.10
CA ASP A 116 19.28 5.99 49.02
C ASP A 116 20.21 5.09 48.20
N ILE A 117 21.45 5.53 47.97
CA ILE A 117 22.51 4.73 47.32
C ILE A 117 22.89 3.54 48.23
N GLU A 118 23.01 3.78 49.53
CA GLU A 118 23.31 2.73 50.51
C GLU A 118 22.19 1.67 50.54
N ALA A 119 20.92 2.08 50.57
CA ALA A 119 19.77 1.16 50.50
C ALA A 119 19.79 0.30 49.22
N LEU A 120 20.07 0.90 48.05
CA LEU A 120 20.24 0.15 46.79
C LEU A 120 21.42 -0.84 46.87
N SER A 121 22.55 -0.45 47.48
CA SER A 121 23.72 -1.32 47.61
C SER A 121 23.46 -2.52 48.52
N VAL A 122 22.78 -2.30 49.65
CA VAL A 122 22.35 -3.36 50.59
C VAL A 122 21.38 -4.31 49.89
N ALA A 123 20.43 -3.77 49.11
CA ALA A 123 19.50 -4.57 48.34
C ALA A 123 20.20 -5.46 47.31
N ARG A 124 21.18 -4.92 46.55
CA ARG A 124 21.98 -5.73 45.60
C ARG A 124 22.82 -6.79 46.29
N GLN A 125 23.39 -6.49 47.45
CA GLN A 125 24.15 -7.46 48.24
C GLN A 125 23.23 -8.57 48.76
N ALA A 126 22.05 -8.22 49.30
CA ALA A 126 21.06 -9.19 49.75
C ALA A 126 20.54 -10.09 48.62
N GLN A 127 20.36 -9.54 47.41
CA GLN A 127 20.02 -10.34 46.23
C GLN A 127 21.13 -11.33 45.87
N LYS A 128 22.40 -10.91 45.94
CA LYS A 128 23.56 -11.76 45.63
C LYS A 128 23.79 -12.86 46.68
N ASP A 129 23.56 -12.54 47.94
CA ASP A 129 23.76 -13.44 49.08
C ASP A 129 22.51 -14.29 49.38
N PHE A 130 21.41 -14.10 48.63
CA PHE A 130 20.12 -14.77 48.85
C PHE A 130 19.51 -14.51 50.24
N THR A 131 19.80 -13.35 50.82
CA THR A 131 19.32 -12.90 52.14
C THR A 131 18.23 -11.85 52.03
N TRP A 132 17.54 -11.79 50.89
CA TRP A 132 16.48 -10.82 50.66
C TRP A 132 15.31 -11.04 51.62
N SER A 133 14.91 -9.97 52.31
CA SER A 133 13.86 -10.00 53.33
C SER A 133 13.07 -8.68 53.32
N ALA A 134 11.93 -8.65 54.00
CA ALA A 134 11.07 -7.46 54.07
C ALA A 134 11.80 -6.22 54.63
N THR A 135 12.79 -6.41 55.51
CA THR A 135 13.61 -5.32 56.08
C THR A 135 14.57 -4.69 55.06
N VAL A 136 14.87 -5.38 53.96
CA VAL A 136 15.66 -4.85 52.83
C VAL A 136 14.74 -4.29 51.75
N GLU A 137 13.62 -4.96 51.49
CA GLU A 137 12.68 -4.62 50.43
C GLU A 137 12.00 -3.26 50.64
N VAL A 138 11.50 -2.98 51.85
CA VAL A 138 10.79 -1.72 52.13
C VAL A 138 11.71 -0.51 51.98
N PRO A 139 12.91 -0.46 52.60
CA PRO A 139 13.84 0.66 52.39
C PRO A 139 14.32 0.80 50.94
N PHE A 140 14.45 -0.31 50.21
CA PHE A 140 14.80 -0.28 48.79
C PHE A 140 13.74 0.43 47.95
N TYR A 141 12.46 0.08 48.09
CA TYR A 141 11.40 0.72 47.32
C TYR A 141 11.20 2.20 47.69
N ASP A 142 11.37 2.55 48.96
CA ASP A 142 11.39 3.94 49.42
C ASP A 142 12.54 4.74 48.78
N ALA A 143 13.75 4.16 48.77
CA ALA A 143 14.91 4.76 48.10
C ALA A 143 14.70 4.87 46.59
N MET A 144 14.17 3.82 45.95
CA MET A 144 13.88 3.80 44.51
C MET A 144 12.88 4.89 44.13
N SER A 145 11.83 5.09 44.92
CA SER A 145 10.85 6.16 44.73
C SER A 145 11.51 7.54 44.77
N ARG A 146 12.33 7.82 45.78
CA ARG A 146 13.07 9.10 45.90
C ARG A 146 14.09 9.30 44.79
N ILE A 147 14.85 8.27 44.43
CA ILE A 147 15.81 8.30 43.32
C ILE A 147 15.08 8.61 42.01
N THR A 148 13.96 7.94 41.74
CA THR A 148 13.19 8.16 40.51
C THR A 148 12.61 9.57 40.48
N HIS A 149 12.11 10.08 41.61
CA HIS A 149 11.63 11.46 41.71
C HIS A 149 12.74 12.49 41.50
N ALA A 150 13.96 12.24 42.00
CA ALA A 150 15.10 13.12 41.77
C ALA A 150 15.53 13.16 40.29
N VAL A 151 15.35 12.06 39.57
CA VAL A 151 15.80 11.91 38.17
C VAL A 151 14.69 12.21 37.16
N ALA A 152 13.44 12.46 37.60
CA ALA A 152 12.31 12.88 36.78
C ALA A 152 12.70 13.95 35.72
N PRO A 153 12.17 13.86 34.48
CA PRO A 153 11.10 12.96 34.01
C PRO A 153 11.54 11.53 33.60
N VAL A 154 12.79 11.15 33.85
CA VAL A 154 13.37 9.91 33.36
C VAL A 154 13.03 8.72 34.28
N VAL A 155 12.56 7.60 33.70
CA VAL A 155 12.17 6.38 34.42
C VAL A 155 13.22 5.29 34.17
N GLY A 156 13.41 4.34 35.09
CA GLY A 156 14.44 3.30 34.91
C GLY A 156 14.28 2.45 33.65
N GLU A 157 13.05 2.27 33.18
CA GLU A 157 12.76 1.60 31.91
C GLU A 157 13.28 2.36 30.69
N THR A 158 13.46 3.69 30.75
CA THR A 158 13.88 4.52 29.59
C THR A 158 15.39 4.69 29.52
N VAL A 159 16.08 4.55 30.65
CA VAL A 159 17.54 4.75 30.75
C VAL A 159 18.33 3.50 30.36
N GLY A 160 17.75 2.33 30.61
CA GLY A 160 18.48 1.07 30.54
C GLY A 160 19.08 0.77 29.17
N ALA A 161 20.13 -0.05 29.15
CA ALA A 161 20.79 -0.48 27.92
C ALA A 161 19.81 -1.16 26.93
N GLN A 162 18.78 -1.81 27.46
CA GLN A 162 17.72 -2.42 26.67
C GLN A 162 16.85 -1.38 25.95
N ALA A 163 16.49 -0.28 26.61
CA ALA A 163 15.75 0.83 26.00
C ALA A 163 16.54 1.48 24.87
N ARG A 164 17.84 1.73 25.08
CA ARG A 164 18.74 2.27 24.04
C ARG A 164 18.88 1.34 22.83
N ARG A 165 18.99 0.03 23.06
CA ARG A 165 19.01 -0.98 21.98
C ARG A 165 17.67 -1.02 21.23
N GLY A 166 16.56 -0.95 21.96
CA GLY A 166 15.21 -0.86 21.42
C GLY A 166 15.04 0.37 20.53
N ALA A 167 15.42 1.55 21.03
CA ALA A 167 15.40 2.82 20.30
C ALA A 167 16.23 2.74 19.02
N ARG A 168 17.48 2.26 19.08
CA ARG A 168 18.33 2.08 17.87
C ARG A 168 17.69 1.15 16.84
N ARG A 169 17.12 0.03 17.28
CA ARG A 169 16.43 -0.91 16.38
C ARG A 169 15.18 -0.26 15.77
N ALA A 170 14.39 0.46 16.56
CA ALA A 170 13.22 1.19 16.08
C ALA A 170 13.62 2.25 15.05
N THR A 171 14.59 3.12 15.39
CA THR A 171 15.11 4.15 14.48
C THR A 171 15.61 3.55 13.17
N ARG A 172 16.35 2.43 13.23
CA ARG A 172 16.83 1.74 12.02
C ARG A 172 15.68 1.19 11.17
N ASN A 173 14.68 0.59 11.81
CA ASN A 173 13.54 0.04 11.08
C ASN A 173 12.71 1.16 10.42
N TYR A 174 12.45 2.26 11.13
CA TYR A 174 11.75 3.41 10.57
C TYR A 174 12.57 4.15 9.52
N SER A 175 13.89 4.25 9.65
CA SER A 175 14.75 4.87 8.63
C SER A 175 14.78 4.04 7.35
N ILE A 176 14.85 2.71 7.47
CA ILE A 176 14.77 1.80 6.32
C ILE A 176 13.38 1.92 5.67
N SER A 177 12.30 1.93 6.47
CA SER A 177 10.94 2.10 5.95
C SER A 177 10.76 3.44 5.25
N ALA A 178 11.25 4.54 5.81
CA ALA A 178 11.20 5.86 5.20
C ALA A 178 12.01 5.93 3.90
N ALA A 179 13.22 5.35 3.89
CA ALA A 179 14.06 5.28 2.69
C ALA A 179 13.39 4.44 1.58
N ALA A 180 12.84 3.28 1.93
CA ALA A 180 12.11 2.41 1.00
C ALA A 180 10.87 3.11 0.45
N LEU A 181 10.09 3.79 1.30
CA LEU A 181 8.90 4.55 0.91
C LEU A 181 9.27 5.72 -0.01
N THR A 182 10.35 6.45 0.30
CA THR A 182 10.84 7.56 -0.54
C THR A 182 11.28 7.07 -1.91
N LEU A 183 12.04 5.97 -1.96
CA LEU A 183 12.44 5.34 -3.22
C LEU A 183 11.22 4.89 -4.03
N PHE A 184 10.24 4.28 -3.37
CA PHE A 184 9.00 3.84 -3.99
C PHE A 184 8.22 5.01 -4.59
N VAL A 185 8.03 6.10 -3.83
CA VAL A 185 7.35 7.32 -4.32
C VAL A 185 8.09 7.93 -5.50
N LEU A 186 9.43 7.98 -5.46
CA LEU A 186 10.24 8.52 -6.55
C LEU A 186 10.08 7.69 -7.82
N VAL A 187 10.21 6.36 -7.73
CA VAL A 187 10.02 5.44 -8.87
C VAL A 187 8.60 5.57 -9.43
N LEU A 188 7.59 5.59 -8.56
CA LEU A 188 6.20 5.76 -8.97
C LEU A 188 5.98 7.11 -9.67
N SER A 189 6.58 8.19 -9.17
CA SER A 189 6.46 9.53 -9.76
C SER A 189 7.12 9.59 -11.15
N CYS A 190 8.33 9.06 -11.30
CA CYS A 190 9.01 8.97 -12.60
C CYS A 190 8.19 8.16 -13.61
N LEU A 191 7.59 7.06 -13.15
CA LEU A 191 6.77 6.21 -14.00
C LEU A 191 5.47 6.89 -14.42
N LEU A 192 4.76 7.55 -13.50
CA LEU A 192 3.56 8.31 -13.83
C LEU A 192 3.87 9.44 -14.81
N PHE A 193 5.03 10.07 -14.69
CA PHE A 193 5.50 11.06 -15.65
C PHE A 193 5.71 10.46 -17.04
N ALA A 194 6.42 9.33 -17.15
CA ALA A 194 6.65 8.65 -18.42
C ALA A 194 5.34 8.21 -19.09
N ILE A 195 4.41 7.66 -18.30
CA ILE A 195 3.09 7.25 -18.78
C ILE A 195 2.29 8.45 -19.30
N ARG A 196 2.34 9.58 -18.59
CA ARG A 196 1.66 10.82 -19.02
C ARG A 196 2.23 11.34 -20.33
N GLN A 197 3.55 11.38 -20.46
CA GLN A 197 4.22 11.80 -21.68
C GLN A 197 3.79 10.95 -22.88
N ILE A 198 3.75 9.62 -22.72
CA ILE A 198 3.31 8.70 -23.77
C ILE A 198 1.85 8.94 -24.15
N SER A 199 0.98 9.20 -23.17
CA SER A 199 -0.42 9.56 -23.43
C SER A 199 -0.54 10.84 -24.27
N ASP A 200 0.32 11.83 -24.01
CA ASP A 200 0.35 13.08 -24.76
C ASP A 200 0.91 12.87 -26.19
N ASP A 201 1.94 12.02 -26.35
CA ASP A 201 2.51 11.64 -27.64
C ASP A 201 1.48 10.90 -28.52
N ILE A 202 0.71 9.95 -27.94
CA ILE A 202 -0.38 9.26 -28.64
C ILE A 202 -1.44 10.26 -29.12
N GLN A 203 -1.81 11.22 -28.27
CA GLN A 203 -2.81 12.23 -28.62
C GLN A 203 -2.34 13.13 -29.76
N ASP A 204 -1.08 13.56 -29.74
CA ASP A 204 -0.47 14.34 -30.82
C ASP A 204 -0.42 13.53 -32.13
N GLY A 205 -0.07 12.24 -32.06
CA GLY A 205 -0.11 11.33 -33.20
C GLY A 205 -1.51 11.21 -33.83
N ILE A 206 -2.56 11.09 -33.01
CA ILE A 206 -3.94 11.05 -33.48
C ILE A 206 -4.33 12.40 -34.13
N GLN A 207 -4.03 13.53 -33.47
CA GLN A 207 -4.36 14.86 -33.98
C GLN A 207 -3.66 15.18 -35.31
N LYS A 208 -2.45 14.68 -35.53
CA LYS A 208 -1.72 14.82 -36.79
C LYS A 208 -2.29 13.92 -37.90
N ASN A 209 -2.77 12.73 -37.57
CA ASN A 209 -3.22 11.75 -38.56
C ASN A 209 -4.67 11.92 -38.98
N ASP A 210 -5.53 12.41 -38.08
CA ASP A 210 -6.94 12.70 -38.37
C ASP A 210 -7.17 13.54 -39.65
N PRO A 211 -6.52 14.72 -39.82
CA PRO A 211 -6.71 15.52 -41.03
C PRO A 211 -6.14 14.83 -42.28
N ILE A 212 -5.06 14.06 -42.15
CA ILE A 212 -4.45 13.33 -43.27
C ILE A 212 -5.39 12.20 -43.73
N ALA A 213 -5.99 11.46 -42.80
CA ALA A 213 -6.96 10.41 -43.10
C ALA A 213 -8.18 10.95 -43.85
N LEU A 214 -8.70 12.10 -43.41
CA LEU A 214 -9.83 12.79 -44.07
C LEU A 214 -9.45 13.27 -45.47
N MET A 215 -8.27 13.88 -45.63
CA MET A 215 -7.78 14.31 -46.95
C MET A 215 -7.62 13.12 -47.90
N MET A 216 -7.02 12.04 -47.42
CA MET A 216 -6.82 10.81 -48.19
C MET A 216 -8.15 10.16 -48.59
N HIS A 217 -9.13 10.13 -47.69
CA HIS A 217 -10.48 9.64 -47.99
C HIS A 217 -11.12 10.41 -49.15
N ASN A 218 -11.07 11.74 -49.08
CA ASN A 218 -11.64 12.60 -50.13
C ASN A 218 -10.91 12.44 -51.47
N GLN A 219 -9.58 12.33 -51.44
CA GLN A 219 -8.77 12.11 -52.66
C GLN A 219 -9.05 10.74 -53.29
N LEU A 220 -9.13 9.67 -52.49
CA LEU A 220 -9.45 8.32 -52.98
C LEU A 220 -10.86 8.26 -53.56
N GLN A 221 -11.84 8.92 -52.93
CA GLN A 221 -13.21 8.99 -53.45
C GLN A 221 -13.27 9.74 -54.78
N ALA A 222 -12.55 10.85 -54.91
CA ALA A 222 -12.46 11.61 -56.16
C ALA A 222 -11.77 10.78 -57.26
N TYR A 223 -10.68 10.07 -56.93
CA TYR A 223 -9.96 9.21 -57.85
C TYR A 223 -10.80 8.00 -58.31
N ALA A 224 -11.57 7.39 -57.39
CA ALA A 224 -12.50 6.30 -57.71
C ALA A 224 -13.60 6.73 -58.71
N ALA A 225 -14.14 7.94 -58.53
CA ALA A 225 -15.12 8.51 -59.46
C ALA A 225 -14.50 8.78 -60.84
N ALA A 226 -13.27 9.28 -60.87
CA ALA A 226 -12.53 9.50 -62.11
C ALA A 226 -12.21 8.19 -62.84
N LEU A 227 -11.79 7.15 -62.11
CA LEU A 227 -11.58 5.80 -62.64
C LEU A 227 -12.84 5.20 -63.25
N THR A 228 -13.98 5.33 -62.57
CA THR A 228 -15.27 4.84 -63.08
C THR A 228 -15.58 5.45 -64.44
N LYS A 229 -15.39 6.78 -64.58
CA LYS A 229 -15.60 7.50 -65.83
C LYS A 229 -14.59 7.12 -66.93
N ALA A 230 -13.34 6.87 -66.57
CA ALA A 230 -12.31 6.43 -67.52
C ALA A 230 -12.57 5.00 -68.03
N ASN A 231 -13.08 4.11 -67.16
CA ASN A 231 -13.42 2.74 -67.50
C ASN A 231 -14.61 2.62 -68.47
N GLU A 232 -15.48 3.64 -68.58
CA GLU A 232 -16.52 3.69 -69.60
C GLU A 232 -15.94 3.75 -71.03
N HIS A 233 -14.73 4.32 -71.20
CA HIS A 233 -14.04 4.46 -72.50
C HIS A 233 -12.55 4.14 -72.36
N PRO A 234 -12.17 2.85 -72.22
CA PRO A 234 -10.80 2.45 -71.91
C PRO A 234 -9.87 2.69 -73.10
N SER A 235 -9.11 3.77 -73.07
CA SER A 235 -7.95 3.97 -73.96
C SER A 235 -6.66 3.81 -73.16
N GLY A 236 -5.70 3.08 -73.72
CA GLY A 236 -4.42 2.80 -73.05
C GLY A 236 -3.67 4.08 -72.65
N ASP A 237 -3.84 5.15 -73.41
CA ASP A 237 -3.19 6.44 -73.17
C ASP A 237 -3.81 7.18 -71.97
N VAL A 238 -5.14 7.10 -71.77
CA VAL A 238 -5.82 7.72 -70.62
C VAL A 238 -5.45 7.04 -69.31
N LEU A 239 -5.33 5.71 -69.32
CA LEU A 239 -4.91 4.92 -68.14
C LEU A 239 -3.47 5.26 -67.74
N ALA A 240 -2.55 5.36 -68.72
CA ALA A 240 -1.17 5.75 -68.47
C ALA A 240 -1.03 7.21 -68.00
N GLN A 241 -1.89 8.11 -68.49
CA GLN A 241 -1.93 9.50 -68.06
C GLN A 241 -2.46 9.65 -66.62
N MET A 242 -3.44 8.84 -66.21
CA MET A 242 -3.95 8.83 -64.83
C MET A 242 -2.90 8.33 -63.82
N GLN A 243 -2.13 7.30 -64.17
CA GLN A 243 -1.09 6.77 -63.29
C GLN A 243 0.01 7.80 -63.00
N ASN A 244 0.33 8.65 -63.98
CA ASN A 244 1.34 9.70 -63.86
C ASN A 244 0.72 11.09 -63.70
N SER A 245 -0.53 11.15 -63.23
CA SER A 245 -1.22 12.41 -63.00
C SER A 245 -0.70 13.08 -61.72
N PRO A 246 -0.64 14.43 -61.66
CA PRO A 246 -0.33 15.14 -60.42
C PRO A 246 -1.20 14.70 -59.23
N GLU A 247 -2.45 14.33 -59.48
CA GLU A 247 -3.37 13.80 -58.47
C GLU A 247 -2.88 12.46 -57.90
N ALA A 248 -2.45 11.53 -58.75
CA ALA A 248 -1.90 10.24 -58.31
C ALA A 248 -0.63 10.42 -57.46
N ASP A 249 0.24 11.36 -57.84
CA ASP A 249 1.44 11.70 -57.06
C ASP A 249 1.07 12.29 -55.69
N THR A 250 0.08 13.19 -55.62
CA THR A 250 -0.39 13.73 -54.33
C THR A 250 -1.02 12.67 -53.43
N ILE A 251 -1.75 11.72 -54.02
CA ILE A 251 -2.31 10.58 -53.28
C ILE A 251 -1.18 9.73 -52.72
N LYS A 252 -0.15 9.43 -53.53
CA LYS A 252 1.00 8.65 -53.12
C LYS A 252 1.78 9.30 -51.98
N ASP A 253 2.07 10.59 -52.07
CA ASP A 253 2.75 11.34 -51.00
C ASP A 253 1.91 11.36 -49.71
N THR A 254 0.61 11.58 -49.84
CA THR A 254 -0.34 11.56 -48.71
C THR A 254 -0.40 10.19 -48.06
N LEU A 255 -0.45 9.11 -48.86
CA LEU A 255 -0.45 7.73 -48.36
C LEU A 255 0.86 7.42 -47.64
N GLN A 256 2.01 7.80 -48.21
CA GLN A 256 3.32 7.57 -47.60
C GLN A 256 3.48 8.32 -46.28
N LYS A 257 3.05 9.58 -46.22
CA LYS A 257 3.02 10.37 -44.98
C LYS A 257 2.09 9.74 -43.94
N PHE A 258 0.91 9.29 -44.36
CA PHE A 258 -0.05 8.61 -43.50
C PHE A 258 0.51 7.31 -42.92
N ALA A 259 1.12 6.46 -43.76
CA ALA A 259 1.75 5.21 -43.34
C ALA A 259 2.92 5.45 -42.37
N THR A 260 3.75 6.47 -42.63
CA THR A 260 4.87 6.84 -41.75
C THR A 260 4.37 7.24 -40.36
N ASN A 261 3.36 8.09 -40.29
CA ASN A 261 2.82 8.51 -39.01
C ASN A 261 2.07 7.38 -38.29
N ASN A 262 1.38 6.50 -39.03
CA ASN A 262 0.71 5.34 -38.43
C ASN A 262 1.70 4.36 -37.83
N ARG A 263 2.87 4.18 -38.47
CA ARG A 263 3.96 3.38 -37.91
C ARG A 263 4.50 3.96 -36.61
N GLN A 264 4.66 5.27 -36.54
CA GLN A 264 5.08 5.95 -35.31
C GLN A 264 4.04 5.77 -34.20
N LEU A 265 2.76 6.04 -34.49
CA LEU A 265 1.66 5.86 -33.55
C LEU A 265 1.59 4.41 -33.03
N TYR A 266 1.76 3.43 -33.91
CA TYR A 266 1.77 2.02 -33.51
C TYR A 266 2.96 1.70 -32.59
N SER A 267 4.16 2.20 -32.91
CA SER A 267 5.33 2.02 -32.06
C SER A 267 5.14 2.63 -30.66
N ASP A 268 4.46 3.77 -30.56
CA ASP A 268 4.15 4.40 -29.28
C ASP A 268 3.14 3.57 -28.46
N ILE A 269 2.12 3.00 -29.13
CA ILE A 269 1.16 2.07 -28.49
C ILE A 269 1.87 0.80 -28.00
N GLU A 270 2.81 0.25 -28.76
CA GLU A 270 3.56 -0.96 -28.36
C GLU A 270 4.49 -0.69 -27.17
N ARG A 271 5.16 0.46 -27.17
CA ARG A 271 5.95 0.94 -26.03
C ARG A 271 5.06 1.09 -24.78
N THR A 272 3.84 1.59 -24.96
CA THR A 272 2.83 1.71 -23.91
C THR A 272 2.47 0.35 -23.32
N LYS A 273 2.17 -0.65 -24.17
CA LYS A 273 1.85 -2.02 -23.73
C LYS A 273 2.98 -2.66 -22.94
N THR A 274 4.23 -2.43 -23.35
CA THR A 274 5.40 -2.97 -22.66
C THR A 274 5.57 -2.35 -21.28
N ILE A 275 5.44 -1.02 -21.17
CA ILE A 275 5.54 -0.29 -19.90
C ILE A 275 4.37 -0.64 -18.98
N SER A 276 3.14 -0.68 -19.51
CA SER A 276 1.96 -1.08 -18.73
C SER A 276 2.11 -2.51 -18.24
N GLY A 277 2.56 -3.44 -19.08
CA GLY A 277 2.82 -4.83 -18.71
C GLY A 277 3.76 -4.95 -17.52
N PHE A 278 4.91 -4.26 -17.55
CA PHE A 278 5.84 -4.24 -16.42
C PHE A 278 5.22 -3.61 -15.17
N PHE A 279 4.50 -2.49 -15.35
CA PHE A 279 3.92 -1.76 -14.26
C PHE A 279 2.83 -2.55 -13.54
N PHE A 280 1.91 -3.18 -14.27
CA PHE A 280 0.83 -4.00 -13.70
C PHE A 280 1.33 -5.37 -13.25
N TRP A 281 2.48 -5.85 -13.74
CA TRP A 281 3.10 -7.08 -13.24
C TRP A 281 3.45 -7.01 -11.75
N VAL A 282 3.92 -5.86 -11.25
CA VAL A 282 4.29 -5.70 -9.83
C VAL A 282 3.07 -5.79 -8.91
N PRO A 283 1.99 -4.98 -9.08
CA PRO A 283 0.75 -5.15 -8.34
C PRO A 283 0.11 -6.51 -8.54
N ASN A 284 0.20 -7.14 -9.72
CA ASN A 284 -0.35 -8.47 -9.92
C ASN A 284 0.43 -9.54 -9.13
N SER A 285 1.75 -9.41 -9.05
CA SER A 285 2.61 -10.33 -8.30
C SER A 285 2.46 -10.16 -6.79
N ILE A 286 2.43 -8.92 -6.31
CA ILE A 286 2.17 -8.60 -4.90
C ILE A 286 0.72 -8.92 -4.54
N GLY A 287 -0.20 -8.55 -5.43
CA GLY A 287 -1.62 -8.78 -5.36
C GLY A 287 -1.92 -10.25 -5.20
N LYS A 288 -1.35 -11.16 -5.98
CA LYS A 288 -1.55 -12.62 -5.75
C LYS A 288 -1.30 -13.03 -4.29
N ARG A 289 -0.25 -12.51 -3.64
CA ARG A 289 0.04 -12.82 -2.24
C ARG A 289 -0.90 -12.13 -1.24
N ILE A 290 -1.30 -10.89 -1.52
CA ILE A 290 -2.23 -10.16 -0.64
C ILE A 290 -3.67 -10.68 -0.83
N PHE A 291 -4.08 -11.03 -2.05
CA PHE A 291 -5.42 -11.50 -2.40
C PHE A 291 -5.66 -12.97 -2.06
N GLU A 292 -4.63 -13.81 -1.91
CA GLU A 292 -4.78 -15.10 -1.22
C GLU A 292 -5.43 -14.93 0.17
N LEU A 293 -5.32 -13.75 0.81
CA LEU A 293 -6.05 -13.41 2.03
C LEU A 293 -7.46 -12.84 1.83
N PHE A 294 -7.83 -12.32 0.65
CA PHE A 294 -9.08 -11.57 0.43
C PHE A 294 -10.00 -12.12 -0.68
N GLY A 295 -9.67 -13.23 -1.34
CA GLY A 295 -10.57 -13.94 -2.28
C GLY A 295 -10.15 -13.90 -3.75
N LYS A 296 -11.12 -14.03 -4.68
CA LYS A 296 -10.87 -14.24 -6.13
C LYS A 296 -9.93 -13.17 -6.72
N PRO A 297 -9.02 -13.55 -7.63
CA PRO A 297 -8.01 -12.64 -8.17
C PRO A 297 -8.67 -11.45 -8.88
N TRP A 298 -8.32 -10.25 -8.45
CA TRP A 298 -8.66 -9.01 -9.15
C TRP A 298 -8.04 -9.06 -10.55
N GLY A 299 -8.90 -9.11 -11.58
CA GLY A 299 -8.64 -9.09 -13.03
C GLY A 299 -7.21 -9.40 -13.51
N VAL A 300 -6.99 -10.61 -14.03
CA VAL A 300 -5.70 -11.06 -14.59
C VAL A 300 -5.21 -10.21 -15.79
N ASN A 301 -6.06 -9.33 -16.32
CA ASN A 301 -5.84 -8.58 -17.56
C ASN A 301 -5.78 -7.06 -17.36
N TRP A 302 -5.63 -6.54 -16.14
CA TRP A 302 -5.46 -5.08 -15.96
C TRP A 302 -4.20 -4.60 -16.70
N GLY A 303 -4.40 -3.67 -17.64
CA GLY A 303 -3.34 -3.12 -18.50
C GLY A 303 -3.09 -3.86 -19.81
N MET A 304 -3.64 -5.07 -19.97
CA MET A 304 -3.79 -5.68 -21.29
C MET A 304 -5.15 -5.26 -21.83
N VAL A 305 -5.15 -4.38 -22.83
CA VAL A 305 -6.32 -4.19 -23.68
C VAL A 305 -6.28 -5.37 -24.66
N PRO A 306 -7.03 -6.47 -24.44
CA PRO A 306 -7.20 -7.43 -25.52
C PRO A 306 -7.83 -6.64 -26.66
N SER A 307 -7.18 -6.65 -27.83
CA SER A 307 -7.91 -6.24 -29.03
C SER A 307 -9.17 -7.09 -29.06
N GLN A 308 -10.34 -6.44 -29.08
CA GLN A 308 -11.60 -7.18 -29.23
C GLN A 308 -11.61 -8.00 -30.53
N TYR A 309 -10.74 -7.64 -31.48
CA TYR A 309 -10.60 -8.23 -32.79
C TYR A 309 -9.50 -9.31 -32.86
N ALA A 310 -8.59 -9.39 -31.87
CA ALA A 310 -7.61 -10.48 -31.77
C ALA A 310 -8.13 -11.73 -31.03
N LYS A 311 -9.42 -11.76 -30.66
CA LYS A 311 -10.03 -12.84 -29.87
C LYS A 311 -9.98 -14.23 -30.53
N ASP A 312 -9.71 -14.29 -31.84
CA ASP A 312 -9.62 -15.54 -32.59
C ASP A 312 -8.23 -15.76 -33.23
N CYS A 313 -7.19 -15.02 -32.84
CA CYS A 313 -5.85 -15.24 -33.37
C CYS A 313 -5.28 -16.63 -33.04
N ASP A 314 -5.73 -17.25 -31.95
CA ASP A 314 -5.37 -18.63 -31.60
C ASP A 314 -6.08 -19.69 -32.50
N ARG A 315 -7.04 -19.27 -33.33
CA ARG A 315 -7.79 -20.12 -34.28
C ARG A 315 -7.49 -19.82 -35.74
N ALA A 316 -6.84 -18.69 -36.03
CA ALA A 316 -6.57 -18.21 -37.39
C ALA A 316 -5.63 -19.14 -38.20
N GLU A 317 -4.80 -19.97 -37.54
CA GLU A 317 -3.96 -20.95 -38.25
C GLU A 317 -4.73 -22.16 -38.84
N ILE A 318 -6.05 -22.29 -38.62
CA ILE A 318 -6.82 -23.51 -39.01
C ILE A 318 -8.07 -23.23 -39.87
N ALA A 319 -8.41 -21.98 -40.22
CA ALA A 319 -9.67 -21.72 -40.93
C ALA A 319 -9.54 -21.73 -42.47
N ASP A 320 -9.91 -22.87 -43.08
CA ASP A 320 -10.38 -22.94 -44.47
C ASP A 320 -11.81 -22.36 -44.56
N VAL A 321 -11.99 -21.35 -45.43
CA VAL A 321 -13.23 -20.84 -46.07
C VAL A 321 -14.36 -20.26 -45.15
N PRO A 322 -14.88 -19.04 -45.41
CA PRO A 322 -15.82 -18.35 -44.51
C PRO A 322 -17.28 -18.82 -44.66
N ASP A 323 -18.00 -18.84 -43.54
CA ASP A 323 -19.45 -19.00 -43.46
C ASP A 323 -20.13 -17.61 -43.56
N GLU A 324 -21.07 -17.47 -44.50
CA GLU A 324 -21.80 -16.22 -44.77
C GLU A 324 -22.87 -15.98 -43.68
N GLY A 325 -22.56 -15.17 -42.66
CA GLY A 325 -23.61 -14.70 -41.76
C GLY A 325 -23.14 -14.13 -40.42
N PHE A 326 -22.57 -12.93 -40.40
CA PHE A 326 -22.32 -12.20 -39.16
C PHE A 326 -23.07 -10.86 -39.14
N THR A 327 -24.13 -10.78 -38.32
CA THR A 327 -24.87 -9.54 -38.07
C THR A 327 -24.45 -8.90 -36.75
N PHE A 328 -24.08 -7.62 -36.77
CA PHE A 328 -23.80 -6.83 -35.57
C PHE A 328 -25.09 -6.50 -34.79
N PHE A 329 -25.11 -6.84 -33.49
CA PHE A 329 -26.05 -6.27 -32.52
C PHE A 329 -25.53 -4.92 -32.03
N ASN A 330 -26.18 -3.83 -32.45
CA ASN A 330 -26.82 -2.88 -31.54
C ASN A 330 -27.53 -1.77 -32.34
N GLY A 331 -28.83 -1.65 -32.10
CA GLY A 331 -29.73 -0.83 -32.88
C GLY A 331 -29.50 0.67 -32.69
N VAL A 332 -29.15 1.34 -33.78
CA VAL A 332 -29.66 2.68 -34.07
C VAL A 332 -29.96 2.76 -35.58
N LYS A 333 -31.25 2.75 -35.94
CA LYS A 333 -31.71 2.90 -37.33
C LYS A 333 -31.64 4.37 -37.72
N TYR A 334 -30.52 4.80 -38.31
CA TYR A 334 -30.50 6.00 -39.14
C TYR A 334 -30.51 5.59 -40.62
N GLY A 335 -31.51 6.09 -41.35
CA GLY A 335 -31.84 5.72 -42.74
C GLY A 335 -30.89 6.27 -43.82
N PHE A 336 -29.58 6.15 -43.63
CA PHE A 336 -28.58 6.31 -44.69
C PHE A 336 -27.77 5.02 -44.79
N ARG A 337 -28.03 4.24 -45.84
CA ARG A 337 -27.31 3.01 -46.15
C ARG A 337 -26.02 3.39 -46.90
N LEU A 338 -24.99 3.81 -46.16
CA LEU A 338 -23.63 3.73 -46.69
C LEU A 338 -23.33 2.24 -46.85
N ILE A 339 -23.17 1.78 -48.08
CA ILE A 339 -22.73 0.41 -48.38
C ILE A 339 -21.25 0.36 -47.99
N TRP A 340 -20.98 0.16 -46.70
CA TRP A 340 -19.69 -0.34 -46.28
C TRP A 340 -19.69 -1.84 -46.61
N PRO A 341 -18.66 -2.37 -47.30
CA PRO A 341 -18.48 -3.82 -47.39
C PRO A 341 -18.46 -4.40 -45.98
N ASP A 342 -18.96 -5.64 -45.81
CA ASP A 342 -18.91 -6.34 -44.53
C ASP A 342 -17.51 -6.19 -43.91
N PRO A 343 -17.39 -5.91 -42.60
CA PRO A 343 -16.09 -5.85 -41.97
C PRO A 343 -15.37 -7.16 -42.26
N PRO A 344 -14.12 -7.13 -42.76
CA PRO A 344 -13.43 -8.34 -43.15
C PRO A 344 -13.44 -9.32 -41.97
N PRO A 345 -13.64 -10.63 -42.20
CA PRO A 345 -13.57 -11.65 -41.15
C PRO A 345 -12.31 -11.39 -40.33
N ALA A 346 -12.42 -11.36 -38.99
CA ALA A 346 -11.40 -10.90 -38.03
C ALA A 346 -10.00 -11.00 -38.62
N ALA A 347 -9.55 -9.92 -39.26
CA ALA A 347 -8.60 -10.08 -40.33
C ALA A 347 -7.23 -10.41 -39.73
N ASP A 348 -6.61 -11.47 -40.26
CA ASP A 348 -5.34 -12.07 -39.82
C ASP A 348 -4.21 -11.05 -39.58
N TRP A 349 -4.36 -9.83 -40.09
CA TRP A 349 -3.44 -8.72 -39.91
C TRP A 349 -3.18 -8.33 -38.45
N GLU A 350 -4.04 -8.65 -37.49
CA GLU A 350 -3.77 -8.33 -36.07
C GLU A 350 -2.95 -9.39 -35.33
N CYS A 351 -2.81 -10.59 -35.89
CA CYS A 351 -2.33 -11.75 -35.15
C CYS A 351 -0.81 -11.84 -35.08
N THR A 352 -0.10 -11.26 -36.06
CA THR A 352 1.37 -11.24 -36.07
C THR A 352 1.90 -9.84 -36.31
N THR A 353 3.04 -9.50 -35.70
CA THR A 353 3.72 -8.21 -35.91
C THR A 353 4.01 -7.96 -37.39
N ASP A 354 4.33 -9.01 -38.15
CA ASP A 354 4.58 -8.92 -39.58
C ASP A 354 3.31 -8.59 -40.38
N SER A 355 2.17 -9.20 -40.01
CA SER A 355 0.89 -8.92 -40.67
C SER A 355 0.38 -7.50 -40.38
N ILE A 356 0.62 -6.98 -39.17
CA ILE A 356 0.33 -5.57 -38.83
C ILE A 356 1.22 -4.65 -39.65
N ARG A 357 2.51 -4.98 -39.72
CA ARG A 357 3.48 -4.21 -40.48
C ARG A 357 3.10 -4.17 -41.96
N HIS A 358 2.70 -5.30 -42.54
CA HIS A 358 2.30 -5.38 -43.94
C HIS A 358 0.98 -4.61 -44.19
N ALA A 359 0.04 -4.66 -43.26
CA ALA A 359 -1.20 -3.88 -43.34
C ALA A 359 -0.94 -2.36 -43.26
N LEU A 360 0.07 -1.94 -42.48
CA LEU A 360 0.49 -0.54 -42.33
C LEU A 360 1.43 -0.07 -43.45
N GLU A 361 2.26 -0.94 -43.99
CA GLU A 361 3.18 -0.67 -45.10
C GLU A 361 2.42 -0.67 -46.42
N ILE A 362 2.80 0.24 -47.29
CA ILE A 362 2.19 0.38 -48.61
C ILE A 362 3.02 -0.45 -49.56
N ASP A 363 2.41 -1.47 -50.16
CA ASP A 363 3.06 -2.20 -51.23
C ASP A 363 3.22 -1.28 -52.44
N LEU A 364 4.48 -1.02 -52.78
CA LEU A 364 4.87 -0.31 -53.98
C LEU A 364 5.20 -1.35 -55.06
N PRO A 365 4.86 -1.09 -56.33
CA PRO A 365 4.27 0.14 -56.87
C PRO A 365 2.72 0.22 -56.73
N LEU A 366 2.24 1.25 -56.01
CA LEU A 366 0.83 1.67 -56.09
C LEU A 366 0.50 2.06 -57.53
N PHE A 367 -0.68 1.65 -58.00
CA PHE A 367 -1.22 1.96 -59.34
C PHE A 367 -0.48 1.33 -60.52
N ASP A 368 0.33 0.29 -60.31
CA ASP A 368 0.93 -0.41 -61.45
C ASP A 368 -0.14 -1.09 -62.31
N ILE A 369 -0.07 -0.88 -63.62
CA ILE A 369 -1.01 -1.45 -64.58
C ILE A 369 -0.72 -2.94 -64.67
N GLY A 370 -1.42 -3.73 -63.85
CA GLY A 370 -1.39 -5.18 -63.94
C GLY A 370 -1.85 -5.64 -65.34
N ILE A 371 -1.05 -6.48 -65.99
CA ILE A 371 -1.49 -7.20 -67.18
C ILE A 371 -2.31 -8.38 -66.67
N ALA A 372 -3.63 -8.30 -66.78
CA ALA A 372 -4.50 -9.43 -66.41
C ALA A 372 -4.10 -10.67 -67.25
N PRO A 373 -3.99 -11.86 -66.64
CA PRO A 373 -3.44 -13.05 -67.31
C PRO A 373 -4.30 -13.57 -68.48
N ASP A 374 -5.53 -13.08 -68.66
CA ASP A 374 -6.48 -13.65 -69.64
C ASP A 374 -7.12 -12.64 -70.63
N LYS A 375 -6.81 -11.33 -70.60
CA LYS A 375 -7.43 -10.40 -71.58
C LYS A 375 -6.51 -9.27 -72.05
N LYS A 376 -6.56 -8.99 -73.36
CA LYS A 376 -5.93 -7.85 -74.07
C LYS A 376 -6.37 -6.46 -73.58
N ASN A 377 -7.26 -6.35 -72.59
CA ASN A 377 -7.73 -5.08 -72.06
C ASN A 377 -6.99 -4.77 -70.76
N ARG A 378 -6.12 -3.75 -70.82
CA ARG A 378 -5.52 -3.15 -69.62
C ARG A 378 -6.63 -2.46 -68.84
N MET A 379 -6.86 -2.87 -67.60
CA MET A 379 -7.80 -2.22 -66.69
C MET A 379 -7.02 -1.89 -65.42
N ILE A 380 -7.18 -0.69 -64.88
CA ILE A 380 -6.61 -0.38 -63.56
C ILE A 380 -7.35 -1.25 -62.54
N PRO A 381 -6.64 -2.00 -61.68
CA PRO A 381 -7.30 -2.82 -60.67
C PRO A 381 -8.10 -1.92 -59.71
N ASP A 382 -9.42 -2.12 -59.63
CA ASP A 382 -10.27 -1.55 -58.55
C ASP A 382 -9.72 -1.86 -57.14
N ASP A 383 -8.83 -2.86 -57.07
CA ASP A 383 -8.15 -3.30 -55.87
C ASP A 383 -7.33 -2.19 -55.20
N THR A 384 -6.69 -1.27 -55.94
CA THR A 384 -5.85 -0.24 -55.32
C THR A 384 -6.65 0.80 -54.51
N VAL A 385 -7.83 1.18 -55.01
CA VAL A 385 -8.75 2.08 -54.29
C VAL A 385 -9.31 1.36 -53.06
N LYS A 386 -9.67 0.08 -53.20
CA LYS A 386 -10.14 -0.75 -52.08
C LYS A 386 -9.07 -0.89 -50.99
N GLN A 387 -7.80 -1.12 -51.37
CA GLN A 387 -6.67 -1.14 -50.44
C GLN A 387 -6.50 0.19 -49.71
N GLY A 388 -6.67 1.33 -50.40
CA GLY A 388 -6.67 2.66 -49.77
C GLY A 388 -7.76 2.82 -48.70
N PHE A 389 -9.00 2.42 -49.01
CA PHE A 389 -10.10 2.44 -48.04
C PHE A 389 -9.88 1.44 -46.89
N GLN A 390 -9.33 0.26 -47.17
CA GLN A 390 -8.97 -0.72 -46.16
C GLN A 390 -7.93 -0.15 -45.18
N LYS A 391 -6.92 0.57 -45.66
CA LYS A 391 -5.93 1.26 -44.80
C LYS A 391 -6.56 2.36 -43.94
N ILE A 392 -7.55 3.10 -44.46
CA ILE A 392 -8.32 4.06 -43.66
C ILE A 392 -9.10 3.33 -42.56
N ALA A 393 -9.75 2.22 -42.89
CA ALA A 393 -10.49 1.42 -41.92
C ALA A 393 -9.58 0.88 -40.80
N ILE A 394 -8.41 0.33 -41.16
CA ILE A 394 -7.38 -0.12 -40.20
C ILE A 394 -6.94 1.04 -39.30
N TYR A 395 -6.72 2.23 -39.87
CA TYR A 395 -6.37 3.39 -39.05
C TYR A 395 -7.48 3.80 -38.07
N GLN A 396 -8.75 3.82 -38.48
CA GLN A 396 -9.86 4.12 -37.56
C GLN A 396 -9.90 3.13 -36.39
N GLN A 397 -9.57 1.87 -36.64
CA GLN A 397 -9.46 0.84 -35.61
C GLN A 397 -8.25 1.06 -34.69
N ILE A 398 -7.07 1.39 -35.25
CA ILE A 398 -5.88 1.78 -34.47
C ILE A 398 -6.18 3.00 -33.59
N ARG A 399 -6.85 4.02 -34.15
CA ARG A 399 -7.26 5.23 -33.44
C ARG A 399 -8.20 4.92 -32.28
N ALA A 400 -9.23 4.10 -32.51
CA ALA A 400 -10.16 3.69 -31.46
C ALA A 400 -9.43 2.96 -30.31
N THR A 401 -8.51 2.05 -30.66
CA THR A 401 -7.67 1.32 -29.70
C THR A 401 -6.74 2.26 -28.93
N ALA A 402 -6.13 3.23 -29.61
CA ALA A 402 -5.24 4.22 -29.02
C ALA A 402 -5.98 5.14 -28.04
N ASN A 403 -7.17 5.63 -28.40
CA ASN A 403 -8.03 6.41 -27.50
C ASN A 403 -8.43 5.61 -26.27
N TYR A 404 -8.85 4.36 -26.45
CA TYR A 404 -9.19 3.48 -25.32
C TYR A 404 -7.99 3.21 -24.40
N ALA A 405 -6.79 2.99 -24.97
CA ALA A 405 -5.57 2.84 -24.18
C ALA A 405 -5.24 4.12 -23.39
N ARG A 406 -5.35 5.28 -24.04
CA ARG A 406 -5.14 6.60 -23.44
C ARG A 406 -6.12 6.87 -22.29
N ASP A 407 -7.41 6.61 -22.47
CA ASP A 407 -8.43 6.84 -21.43
C ASP A 407 -8.19 5.96 -20.19
N ASN A 408 -7.81 4.70 -20.40
CA ASN A 408 -7.41 3.81 -19.30
C ASN A 408 -6.18 4.32 -18.57
N ILE A 409 -5.18 4.80 -19.31
CA ILE A 409 -3.95 5.38 -18.76
C ILE A 409 -4.27 6.62 -17.94
N LEU A 410 -5.06 7.56 -18.47
CA LEU A 410 -5.43 8.79 -17.79
C LEU A 410 -6.27 8.49 -16.53
N THR A 411 -7.18 7.53 -16.60
CA THR A 411 -7.95 7.06 -15.44
C THR A 411 -7.02 6.49 -14.38
N PHE A 412 -6.05 5.67 -14.77
CA PHE A 412 -5.08 5.08 -13.86
C PHE A 412 -4.15 6.12 -13.22
N VAL A 413 -3.61 7.04 -14.02
CA VAL A 413 -2.77 8.15 -13.54
C VAL A 413 -3.59 9.04 -12.61
N GLY A 414 -4.83 9.39 -12.98
CA GLY A 414 -5.75 10.16 -12.15
C GLY A 414 -6.05 9.47 -10.82
N MET A 415 -6.33 8.16 -10.84
CA MET A 415 -6.54 7.37 -9.62
C MET A 415 -5.28 7.33 -8.75
N THR A 416 -4.12 7.10 -9.34
CA THR A 416 -2.87 6.98 -8.60
C THR A 416 -2.45 8.31 -8.00
N THR A 417 -2.54 9.39 -8.76
CA THR A 417 -2.21 10.75 -8.30
C THR A 417 -3.24 11.31 -7.33
N GLY A 418 -4.52 10.99 -7.52
CA GLY A 418 -5.63 11.44 -6.67
C GLY A 418 -5.77 10.66 -5.37
N PHE A 419 -5.54 9.34 -5.36
CA PHE A 419 -5.77 8.51 -4.18
C PHE A 419 -4.49 7.94 -3.57
N ILE A 420 -3.64 7.31 -4.37
CA ILE A 420 -2.50 6.54 -3.86
C ILE A 420 -1.39 7.46 -3.38
N LEU A 421 -1.02 8.46 -4.18
CA LEU A 421 0.07 9.37 -3.86
C LEU A 421 -0.15 10.13 -2.54
N PRO A 422 -1.32 10.77 -2.28
CA PRO A 422 -1.58 11.44 -1.02
C PRO A 422 -1.41 10.53 0.20
N ILE A 423 -1.81 9.26 0.11
CA ILE A 423 -1.62 8.26 1.18
C ILE A 423 -0.13 8.02 1.44
N LEU A 424 0.66 7.81 0.37
CA LEU A 424 2.10 7.58 0.48
C LEU A 424 2.82 8.80 1.05
N TYR A 425 2.45 10.01 0.61
CA TYR A 425 3.03 11.26 1.12
C TYR A 425 2.67 11.49 2.59
N ALA A 426 1.43 11.23 3.00
CA ALA A 426 1.02 11.33 4.40
C ALA A 426 1.74 10.30 5.27
N TRP A 427 1.89 9.05 4.80
CA TRP A 427 2.70 8.04 5.49
C TRP A 427 4.17 8.46 5.59
N LEU A 428 4.74 9.05 4.55
CA LEU A 428 6.10 9.59 4.59
C LEU A 428 6.22 10.72 5.64
N GLY A 429 5.25 11.63 5.69
CA GLY A 429 5.15 12.65 6.73
C GLY A 429 5.13 12.04 8.13
N ALA A 430 4.31 11.01 8.34
CA ALA A 430 4.23 10.31 9.63
C ALA A 430 5.53 9.63 10.03
N THR A 431 6.23 8.99 9.10
CA THR A 431 7.54 8.37 9.39
C THR A 431 8.59 9.43 9.72
N ALA A 432 8.58 10.59 9.05
CA ALA A 432 9.45 11.71 9.39
C ALA A 432 9.16 12.29 10.79
N ALA A 433 7.89 12.42 11.17
CA ALA A 433 7.48 12.85 12.50
C ALA A 433 7.92 11.85 13.58
N ILE A 434 7.73 10.55 13.35
CA ILE A 434 8.17 9.48 14.27
C ILE A 434 9.70 9.50 14.40
N LEU A 435 10.46 9.62 13.31
CA LEU A 435 11.92 9.69 13.37
C LEU A 435 12.41 10.91 14.16
N ARG A 436 11.77 12.07 13.99
CA ARG A 436 12.07 13.26 14.78
C ARG A 436 11.78 13.03 16.26
N LYS A 437 10.59 12.50 16.59
CA LYS A 437 10.20 12.20 17.96
C LYS A 437 11.15 11.19 18.61
N LEU A 438 11.50 10.11 17.91
CA LEU A 438 12.46 9.11 18.39
C LEU A 438 13.84 9.72 18.64
N ARG A 439 14.30 10.64 17.79
CA ARG A 439 15.56 11.35 17.99
C ARG A 439 15.51 12.21 19.26
N ASP A 440 14.45 12.99 19.42
CA ASP A 440 14.29 13.91 20.54
C ASP A 440 14.10 13.12 21.86
N ASP A 441 13.31 12.04 21.86
CA ASP A 441 13.11 11.13 23.00
C ASP A 441 14.39 10.36 23.37
N THR A 442 15.18 9.95 22.38
CA THR A 442 16.48 9.28 22.62
C THR A 442 17.50 10.25 23.21
N ALA A 443 17.52 11.50 22.73
CA ALA A 443 18.38 12.55 23.29
C ALA A 443 17.99 12.88 24.74
N ALA A 444 16.70 12.86 25.06
CA ALA A 444 16.18 13.11 26.40
C ALA A 444 16.19 11.87 27.33
N CYS A 445 16.57 10.68 26.83
CA CYS A 445 16.45 9.41 27.54
C CYS A 445 15.02 9.10 28.05
N LEU A 446 13.98 9.47 27.28
CA LEU A 446 12.56 9.29 27.60
C LEU A 446 11.87 8.17 26.80
N PHE A 447 12.63 7.40 26.04
CA PHE A 447 12.07 6.38 25.15
C PHE A 447 11.54 5.16 25.93
N HIS A 448 10.21 4.97 25.93
CA HIS A 448 9.56 3.73 26.38
C HIS A 448 9.30 2.78 25.21
N PRO A 449 9.86 1.54 25.22
CA PRO A 449 9.78 0.63 24.08
C PRO A 449 8.37 0.08 23.82
N GLU A 450 7.54 -0.12 24.84
CA GLU A 450 6.19 -0.67 24.66
C GLU A 450 5.18 0.41 24.24
N TYR A 451 5.18 1.55 24.94
CA TYR A 451 4.30 2.66 24.60
C TYR A 451 4.56 3.21 23.19
N SER A 452 5.84 3.28 22.79
CA SER A 452 6.21 3.79 21.47
C SER A 452 5.67 2.93 20.32
N LYS A 453 5.61 1.59 20.45
CA LYS A 453 5.08 0.73 19.37
C LYS A 453 3.62 1.02 19.08
N VAL A 454 2.80 1.11 20.13
CA VAL A 454 1.35 1.33 20.00
C VAL A 454 1.08 2.73 19.47
N ALA A 455 1.74 3.75 20.04
CA ALA A 455 1.58 5.14 19.63
C ALA A 455 2.09 5.40 18.19
N ASN A 456 3.20 4.79 17.77
CA ASN A 456 3.69 4.95 16.41
C ASN A 456 2.77 4.26 15.39
N ARG A 457 2.18 3.11 15.76
CA ARG A 457 1.22 2.40 14.89
C ARG A 457 -0.05 3.22 14.70
N SER A 458 -0.60 3.80 15.77
CA SER A 458 -1.76 4.68 15.66
C SER A 458 -1.45 5.94 14.85
N HIS A 459 -0.26 6.54 15.00
CA HIS A 459 0.16 7.70 14.21
C HIS A 459 0.26 7.40 12.70
N VAL A 460 0.74 6.20 12.32
CA VAL A 460 0.76 5.79 10.91
C VAL A 460 -0.65 5.54 10.38
N THR A 461 -1.51 4.86 11.14
CA THR A 461 -2.90 4.59 10.72
C THR A 461 -3.69 5.89 10.54
N THR A 462 -3.55 6.83 11.46
CA THR A 462 -4.20 8.15 11.39
C THR A 462 -3.69 8.95 10.18
N ALA A 463 -2.38 8.97 9.93
CA ALA A 463 -1.83 9.62 8.74
C ALA A 463 -2.33 9.01 7.42
N VAL A 464 -2.52 7.69 7.35
CA VAL A 464 -3.12 7.03 6.18
C VAL A 464 -4.55 7.50 5.95
N ILE A 465 -5.37 7.58 7.02
CA ILE A 465 -6.76 8.09 6.94
C ILE A 465 -6.77 9.55 6.45
N VAL A 466 -5.86 10.38 6.95
CA VAL A 466 -5.69 11.77 6.51
C VAL A 466 -5.31 11.83 5.03
N GLY A 467 -4.37 10.99 4.58
CA GLY A 467 -3.99 10.89 3.18
C GLY A 467 -5.15 10.47 2.27
N ILE A 468 -5.97 9.50 2.68
CA ILE A 468 -7.20 9.09 1.96
C ILE A 468 -8.16 10.29 1.85
N SER A 469 -8.37 11.00 2.96
CA SER A 469 -9.29 12.14 3.02
C SER A 469 -8.82 13.26 2.08
N ILE A 470 -7.54 13.63 2.12
CA ILE A 470 -6.98 14.66 1.24
C ILE A 470 -7.04 14.24 -0.23
N GLY A 471 -6.84 12.95 -0.52
CA GLY A 471 -6.97 12.42 -1.88
C GLY A 471 -8.40 12.56 -2.44
N LEU A 472 -9.39 12.17 -1.63
CA LEU A 472 -10.82 12.30 -1.95
C LEU A 472 -11.24 13.76 -2.17
N PHE A 473 -10.68 14.70 -1.40
CA PHE A 473 -11.01 16.13 -1.48
C PHE A 473 -9.99 16.95 -2.26
N SER A 474 -9.18 16.33 -3.12
CA SER A 474 -8.11 17.01 -3.84
C SER A 474 -8.60 18.18 -4.70
N GLU A 475 -9.77 18.07 -5.34
CA GLU A 475 -10.39 19.16 -6.11
C GLU A 475 -10.76 20.38 -5.25
N LEU A 476 -11.20 20.17 -4.00
CA LEU A 476 -11.50 21.26 -3.06
C LEU A 476 -10.24 22.03 -2.69
N VAL A 477 -9.10 21.35 -2.64
CA VAL A 477 -7.80 21.92 -2.27
C VAL A 477 -7.18 22.72 -3.42
N TYR A 478 -7.46 22.38 -4.69
CA TYR A 478 -6.96 23.12 -5.86
C TYR A 478 -7.45 24.57 -5.96
N GLY A 479 -8.50 24.96 -5.23
CA GLY A 479 -8.92 26.36 -5.10
C GLY A 479 -7.87 27.26 -4.44
N GLY A 480 -6.94 26.71 -3.67
CA GLY A 480 -5.80 27.42 -3.09
C GLY A 480 -4.55 27.26 -3.94
N LYS A 481 -4.28 28.22 -4.84
CA LYS A 481 -3.20 28.16 -5.84
C LYS A 481 -1.76 28.02 -5.31
N GLU A 482 -1.54 28.06 -4.00
CA GLU A 482 -0.19 28.19 -3.43
C GLU A 482 0.45 26.87 -2.99
N LEU A 483 -0.33 25.79 -2.75
CA LEU A 483 0.22 24.55 -2.21
C LEU A 483 -0.28 23.31 -2.96
N SER A 484 0.67 22.47 -3.39
CA SER A 484 0.36 21.16 -3.99
C SER A 484 -0.39 20.27 -2.98
N PRO A 485 -1.49 19.60 -3.36
CA PRO A 485 -2.21 18.67 -2.49
C PRO A 485 -1.32 17.58 -1.85
N LEU A 486 -0.25 17.18 -2.55
CA LEU A 486 0.73 16.22 -2.05
C LEU A 486 1.58 16.78 -0.91
N ALA A 487 1.95 18.06 -1.00
CA ALA A 487 2.67 18.75 0.07
C ALA A 487 1.78 18.89 1.31
N ILE A 488 0.49 19.20 1.09
CA ILE A 488 -0.50 19.24 2.17
C ILE A 488 -0.67 17.86 2.82
N ALA A 489 -0.75 16.79 2.02
CA ALA A 489 -0.82 15.42 2.53
C ALA A 489 0.40 15.06 3.38
N PHE A 490 1.60 15.41 2.93
CA PHE A 490 2.83 15.22 3.71
C PHE A 490 2.80 15.98 5.03
N VAL A 491 2.47 17.28 5.01
CA VAL A 491 2.42 18.12 6.23
C VAL A 491 1.33 17.62 7.18
N ALA A 492 0.17 17.24 6.65
CA ALA A 492 -0.93 16.71 7.45
C ALA A 492 -0.58 15.34 8.07
N GLY A 493 0.13 14.47 7.35
CA GLY A 493 0.67 13.23 7.92
C GLY A 493 1.78 13.46 8.95
N TYR A 494 2.62 14.48 8.75
CA TYR A 494 3.66 14.88 9.71
C TYR A 494 3.07 15.45 11.00
N ALA A 495 2.00 16.24 10.89
CA ALA A 495 1.32 16.90 12.00
C ALA A 495 -0.10 16.35 12.20
N SER A 496 -0.28 15.03 12.14
CA SER A 496 -1.59 14.39 12.15
C SER A 496 -2.46 14.81 13.33
N ASP A 497 -1.89 14.90 14.54
CA ASP A 497 -2.59 15.36 15.73
C ASP A 497 -3.16 16.79 15.57
N ARG A 498 -2.38 17.71 14.98
CA ARG A 498 -2.82 19.09 14.75
C ARG A 498 -3.86 19.17 13.64
N PHE A 499 -3.76 18.29 12.64
CA PHE A 499 -4.75 18.18 11.59
C PHE A 499 -6.11 17.73 12.16
N PHE A 500 -6.15 16.71 13.02
CA PHE A 500 -7.39 16.29 13.67
C PHE A 500 -7.97 17.37 14.58
N GLN A 501 -7.14 18.09 15.34
CA GLN A 501 -7.62 19.26 16.11
C GLN A 501 -8.25 20.33 15.22
N PHE A 502 -7.73 20.54 14.02
CA PHE A 502 -8.33 21.44 13.04
C PHE A 502 -9.67 20.90 12.52
N VAL A 503 -9.73 19.61 12.17
CA VAL A 503 -10.98 18.95 11.75
C VAL A 503 -12.03 19.03 12.85
N ASP A 504 -11.68 18.76 14.10
CA ASP A 504 -12.59 18.85 15.24
C ASP A 504 -13.15 20.27 15.41
N ARG A 505 -12.31 21.30 15.25
CA ARG A 505 -12.76 22.71 15.26
C ARG A 505 -13.69 23.02 14.10
N LEU A 506 -13.41 22.50 12.91
CA LEU A 506 -14.26 22.67 11.74
C LEU A 506 -15.61 21.98 11.95
N VAL A 507 -15.61 20.76 12.47
CA VAL A 507 -16.83 19.99 12.81
C VAL A 507 -17.64 20.74 13.85
N GLN A 508 -17.01 21.30 14.90
CA GLN A 508 -17.70 22.12 15.91
C GLN A 508 -18.28 23.42 15.33
N ALA A 509 -17.60 24.04 14.36
CA ALA A 509 -18.09 25.26 13.70
C ALA A 509 -19.25 24.98 12.74
N LEU A 510 -19.21 23.86 12.00
CA LEU A 510 -20.24 23.46 11.03
C LEU A 510 -21.45 22.80 11.69
N PHE A 511 -21.23 22.07 12.77
CA PHE A 511 -22.26 21.39 13.55
C PHE A 511 -22.16 21.81 15.01
N PRO A 512 -22.62 23.03 15.36
CA PRO A 512 -22.68 23.45 16.76
C PRO A 512 -23.54 22.46 17.54
N SER A 513 -22.93 21.69 18.42
CA SER A 513 -23.66 20.77 19.29
C SER A 513 -24.49 21.58 20.27
N ASP A 514 -25.81 21.64 20.07
CA ASP A 514 -26.80 22.23 21.02
C ASP A 514 -26.74 21.63 22.44
N ILE A 515 -25.87 20.63 22.67
CA ILE A 515 -25.63 19.97 23.94
C ILE A 515 -25.10 20.95 25.00
N SER A 516 -24.32 21.97 24.62
CA SER A 516 -23.85 22.99 25.58
C SER A 516 -24.97 23.90 26.10
N GLN A 517 -26.15 23.94 25.47
CA GLN A 517 -27.28 24.72 25.96
C GLN A 517 -28.16 23.93 26.96
N ARG A 518 -28.05 22.60 27.06
CA ARG A 518 -28.87 21.79 27.98
C ARG A 518 -28.19 21.42 29.30
N LEU A 519 -26.89 21.63 29.46
CA LEU A 519 -26.17 21.30 30.71
C LEU A 519 -25.90 22.48 31.65
N HIS A 520 -26.44 23.66 31.38
CA HIS A 520 -26.57 24.73 32.36
C HIS A 520 -28.04 25.13 32.63
N PRO A 521 -28.82 24.29 33.33
CA PRO A 521 -29.85 24.78 34.24
C PRO A 521 -29.33 24.64 35.68
N ALA A 522 -29.07 25.79 36.32
CA ALA A 522 -29.16 26.00 37.77
C ALA A 522 -28.10 25.38 38.71
N GLU A 523 -26.80 25.55 38.43
CA GLU A 523 -25.76 25.45 39.49
C GLU A 523 -25.10 26.81 39.75
N GLN A 524 -25.93 27.82 40.01
CA GLN A 524 -25.49 29.18 40.37
C GLN A 524 -26.12 29.67 41.67
N GLN A 525 -26.48 28.74 42.57
CA GLN A 525 -26.96 29.09 43.91
C GLN A 525 -26.68 27.97 44.91
N ARG A 526 -25.40 27.69 45.17
CA ARG A 526 -25.00 27.08 46.43
C ARG A 526 -24.01 28.00 47.10
N GLU A 527 -24.56 28.76 48.04
CA GLU A 527 -23.87 29.61 49.00
C GLU A 527 -22.68 28.87 49.61
N ASP A 528 -21.50 29.50 49.54
CA ASP A 528 -20.39 29.11 50.40
C ASP A 528 -20.60 29.68 51.81
N PRO A 529 -20.29 28.92 52.88
CA PRO A 529 -20.65 29.27 54.24
C PRO A 529 -19.70 30.30 54.85
N ALA A 530 -20.27 31.13 55.71
CA ALA A 530 -19.65 32.05 56.65
C ALA A 530 -18.18 31.77 57.02
N GLN A 531 -17.34 32.76 56.76
CA GLN A 531 -15.98 32.92 57.26
C GLN A 531 -16.04 33.49 58.69
N PRO A 532 -15.53 32.81 59.75
CA PRO A 532 -15.38 33.41 61.07
C PRO A 532 -13.92 33.76 61.34
N GLY A 533 -13.66 34.99 61.79
CA GLY A 533 -12.45 35.32 62.57
C GLY A 533 -11.48 36.33 61.94
N GLY A 534 -11.91 37.59 61.80
CA GLY A 534 -10.98 38.72 61.71
C GLY A 534 -10.56 39.17 63.10
N ALA A 535 -9.27 39.01 63.44
CA ALA A 535 -8.67 39.55 64.66
C ALA A 535 -8.33 41.05 64.49
N PRO A 536 -8.48 41.89 65.54
CA PRO A 536 -8.20 43.32 65.45
C PRO A 536 -6.70 43.65 65.63
N ARG A 537 -6.20 44.57 64.78
CA ARG A 537 -4.87 45.18 64.90
C ARG A 537 -4.79 46.12 66.11
N PRO A 538 -3.65 46.17 66.83
CA PRO A 538 -3.42 47.18 67.85
C PRO A 538 -3.06 48.54 67.22
N ALA A 539 -3.57 49.61 67.82
CA ALA A 539 -3.22 50.99 67.53
C ALA A 539 -1.78 51.27 67.99
N GLN A 540 -1.02 52.00 67.17
CA GLN A 540 0.20 52.68 67.60
C GLN A 540 0.00 54.18 67.49
N SER A 541 0.32 54.83 68.60
CA SER A 541 0.50 56.25 68.86
C SER A 541 1.72 56.83 68.16
#